data_AF-A0AAD6ZRP0-F1
#
_entry.id   AF-A0AAD6ZRP0-F1
#
_cell.length_a   1.000
_cell.length_b   1.000
_cell.length_c   1.000
_cell.angle_alpha   90.00
_cell.angle_beta   90.00
_cell.angle_gamma   90.00
#
_symmetry.space_group_name_H-M   'P 1'
#
loop_
_entity.id
_entity.type
_entity.pdbx_description
1 polymer ?
#
loop_
_entity_poly.entity_id
_entity_poly.type
_entity_poly.pdbx_seq_one_letter_code
_entity_poly.pdbx_strand_id
1 'polypeptide(L)'
;MSIIINGRDEPCVVFNYRQPNMCSKALNASDSRPFQHTPRPTASYFQDEMKYTIPMQTTGFPGLANNASGFMLFALSTDFMKDMYPVMSMTKISPCFADILVPSEFYYTDSCWAPLYGYANNITWDNKEEKLYWRGMTSGGWVYGENYHSFLWFRLINIGRKHKNLMNLKLSSFHSGLCSENCGADFIKQEYSITTSSSPREEVYKSKYLFDVDGNSFSGRYLGLLRSGLLVFKYFNDWLRPFEHYIPVLPDLSDLVKKLEWVVAHEDQARAVQ
;
A
#
# COMPACT_ATOMS: atom_id res chain seq x y z
N MET A 1 25.02 -12.22 -26.95
CA MET A 1 25.46 -11.65 -25.67
C MET A 1 24.60 -12.28 -24.59
N SER A 2 25.15 -13.29 -23.92
CA SER A 2 24.42 -14.13 -22.97
C SER A 2 24.43 -13.43 -21.62
N ILE A 3 23.32 -12.80 -21.25
CA ILE A 3 23.16 -12.24 -19.91
C ILE A 3 22.95 -13.43 -18.97
N ILE A 4 24.03 -13.83 -18.30
CA ILE A 4 23.95 -14.70 -17.13
C ILE A 4 23.58 -13.78 -15.97
N ILE A 5 22.31 -13.76 -15.61
CA ILE A 5 21.84 -13.12 -14.38
C ILE A 5 22.40 -13.96 -13.24
N ASN A 6 23.48 -13.48 -12.63
CA ASN A 6 23.99 -14.06 -11.40
C ASN A 6 22.87 -13.93 -10.36
N GLY A 7 22.49 -15.02 -9.70
CA GLY A 7 21.39 -15.07 -8.72
C GLY A 7 21.70 -14.31 -7.42
N ARG A 8 22.10 -13.03 -7.53
CA ARG A 8 22.50 -12.14 -6.44
C ARG A 8 21.92 -10.73 -6.55
N ASP A 9 20.92 -10.52 -7.40
CA ASP A 9 20.23 -9.23 -7.59
C ASP A 9 18.84 -9.19 -6.91
N GLU A 10 18.71 -9.76 -5.71
CA GLU A 10 17.62 -9.37 -4.81
C GLU A 10 18.13 -8.23 -3.90
N PRO A 11 17.34 -7.17 -3.63
CA PRO A 11 17.68 -6.22 -2.58
C PRO A 11 17.89 -7.03 -1.30
N CYS A 12 19.06 -6.88 -0.67
CA CYS A 12 19.50 -7.67 0.48
C CYS A 12 18.33 -7.87 1.45
N VAL A 13 17.69 -9.04 1.33
CA VAL A 13 16.55 -9.41 2.13
C VAL A 13 17.08 -9.42 3.54
N VAL A 14 16.58 -8.50 4.36
CA VAL A 14 16.60 -8.65 5.81
C VAL A 14 16.06 -10.04 6.06
N PHE A 15 16.94 -10.96 6.46
CA PHE A 15 16.54 -12.31 6.79
C PHE A 15 15.30 -12.22 7.68
N ASN A 16 14.26 -12.99 7.36
CA ASN A 16 13.10 -13.07 8.24
C ASN A 16 13.56 -13.69 9.57
N TYR A 17 14.00 -12.84 10.51
CA TYR A 17 14.55 -13.23 11.81
C TYR A 17 13.50 -13.95 12.69
N ARG A 18 12.23 -13.88 12.28
CA ARG A 18 11.10 -14.56 12.93
C ARG A 18 10.89 -15.97 12.39
N GLN A 19 11.58 -16.39 11.31
CA GLN A 19 11.62 -17.79 10.92
C GLN A 19 12.69 -18.55 11.72
N PRO A 20 12.35 -19.75 12.25
CA PRO A 20 13.29 -20.55 13.03
C PRO A 20 14.57 -20.84 12.22
N ASN A 21 15.73 -20.72 12.86
CA ASN A 21 17.04 -21.10 12.31
C ASN A 21 17.57 -20.26 11.13
N MET A 22 16.95 -19.12 10.79
CA MET A 22 17.45 -18.26 9.70
C MET A 22 18.80 -17.62 10.00
N CYS A 23 19.04 -17.23 11.26
CA CYS A 23 20.33 -16.67 11.68
C CYS A 23 21.47 -17.71 11.49
N SER A 24 21.26 -18.96 11.90
CA SER A 24 22.23 -20.03 11.69
C SER A 24 22.48 -20.37 10.22
N LYS A 25 21.47 -20.24 9.35
CA LYS A 25 21.62 -20.43 7.90
C LYS A 25 22.40 -19.28 7.25
N ALA A 26 22.17 -18.04 7.70
CA ALA A 26 22.90 -16.86 7.23
C ALA A 26 24.39 -16.92 7.63
N LEU A 27 24.68 -17.35 8.86
CA LEU A 27 26.05 -17.49 9.38
C LEU A 27 26.84 -18.65 8.75
N ASN A 28 26.15 -19.63 8.15
CA ASN A 28 26.76 -20.73 7.38
C ASN A 28 26.93 -20.41 5.89
N ALA A 29 26.53 -19.21 5.43
CA ALA A 29 26.83 -18.77 4.07
C ALA A 29 28.35 -18.58 3.94
N SER A 30 28.92 -18.97 2.79
CA SER A 30 30.35 -18.85 2.48
C SER A 30 30.84 -17.40 2.31
N ASP A 31 29.99 -16.42 2.57
CA ASP A 31 30.32 -15.00 2.59
C ASP A 31 30.71 -14.60 4.02
N SER A 32 31.93 -14.11 4.19
CA SER A 32 32.48 -13.71 5.51
C SER A 32 32.11 -12.28 5.92
N ARG A 33 31.35 -11.54 5.08
CA ARG A 33 30.99 -10.14 5.32
C ARG A 33 29.49 -9.79 5.40
N PRO A 34 28.51 -10.70 5.49
CA PRO A 34 27.14 -10.25 5.60
C PRO A 34 26.96 -9.70 7.03
N PHE A 35 26.99 -8.37 7.16
CA PHE A 35 26.48 -7.58 8.29
C PHE A 35 27.42 -7.41 9.50
N GLN A 36 28.49 -6.60 9.38
CA GLN A 36 29.06 -5.89 10.55
C GLN A 36 28.12 -4.78 11.08
N HIS A 37 27.17 -4.33 10.25
CA HIS A 37 26.08 -3.45 10.63
C HIS A 37 24.80 -4.26 10.67
N THR A 38 24.33 -4.59 11.87
CA THR A 38 23.04 -5.24 12.06
C THR A 38 21.96 -4.17 11.95
N PRO A 39 21.01 -4.27 11.00
CA PRO A 39 19.91 -3.33 10.96
C PRO A 39 19.11 -3.42 12.26
N ARG A 40 18.67 -2.27 12.79
CA ARG A 40 17.82 -2.25 13.98
C ARG A 40 16.36 -2.48 13.57
N PRO A 41 15.61 -3.36 14.25
CA PRO A 41 14.19 -3.50 14.03
C PRO A 41 13.49 -2.14 14.13
N THR A 42 12.57 -1.86 13.20
CA THR A 42 11.82 -0.58 13.11
C THR A 42 11.33 -0.04 14.44
N ALA A 43 10.72 -0.90 15.26
CA ALA A 43 10.20 -0.49 16.55
C ALA A 43 11.31 0.01 17.49
N SER A 44 12.43 -0.72 17.58
CA SER A 44 13.57 -0.30 18.41
C SER A 44 14.19 1.02 17.94
N TYR A 45 14.29 1.25 16.62
CA TYR A 45 14.81 2.51 16.08
C TYR A 45 13.93 3.71 16.47
N PHE A 46 12.62 3.63 16.25
CA PHE A 46 11.71 4.73 16.59
C PHE A 46 11.64 4.99 18.10
N GLN A 47 11.72 3.96 18.93
CA GLN A 47 11.74 4.10 20.38
C GLN A 47 13.05 4.69 20.89
N ASP A 48 14.19 4.15 20.46
CA ASP A 48 15.49 4.46 21.05
C ASP A 48 16.08 5.77 20.50
N GLU A 49 15.97 5.99 19.19
CA GLU A 49 16.61 7.10 18.48
C GLU A 49 15.66 8.29 18.31
N MET A 50 14.40 8.04 17.93
CA MET A 50 13.41 9.10 17.72
C MET A 50 12.60 9.45 18.97
N LYS A 51 12.82 8.72 20.08
CA LYS A 51 12.09 8.87 21.36
C LYS A 51 10.57 8.76 21.19
N TYR A 52 10.12 8.06 20.16
CA TYR A 52 8.70 7.87 19.90
C TYR A 52 8.14 6.83 20.87
N THR A 53 7.00 7.13 21.49
CA THR A 53 6.31 6.13 22.32
C THR A 53 5.59 5.16 21.38
N ILE A 54 6.15 3.98 21.20
CA ILE A 54 5.45 2.88 20.54
C ILE A 54 4.47 2.31 21.57
N PRO A 55 3.15 2.36 21.35
CA PRO A 55 2.21 1.88 22.34
C PRO A 55 2.43 0.38 22.59
N MET A 56 2.84 0.01 23.80
CA MET A 56 2.89 -1.39 24.28
C MET A 56 1.48 -1.94 24.58
N GLN A 57 0.44 -1.48 23.89
CA GLN A 57 -0.91 -1.98 24.11
C GLN A 57 -1.27 -3.02 23.04
N THR A 58 -1.77 -4.16 23.53
CA THR A 58 -2.42 -5.24 22.78
C THR A 58 -3.63 -4.76 21.97
N THR A 59 -4.10 -3.55 22.26
CA THR A 59 -5.05 -2.79 21.46
C THR A 59 -4.27 -1.80 20.60
N GLY A 60 -4.26 -1.99 19.27
CA GLY A 60 -3.84 -0.96 18.33
C GLY A 60 -4.54 0.37 18.64
N PHE A 61 -3.93 1.50 18.23
CA PHE A 61 -4.32 2.86 18.63
C PHE A 61 -5.82 2.99 18.95
N PRO A 62 -6.19 3.09 20.24
CA PRO A 62 -7.57 3.31 20.66
C PRO A 62 -8.07 4.73 20.33
N GLY A 63 -7.17 5.60 19.84
CA GLY A 63 -7.50 6.88 19.20
C GLY A 63 -7.08 6.87 17.72
N LEU A 64 -7.38 7.95 16.99
CA LEU A 64 -6.79 8.20 15.67
C LEU A 64 -5.29 7.93 15.77
N ALA A 65 -4.79 6.91 15.07
CA ALA A 65 -3.36 6.64 14.99
C ALA A 65 -2.69 7.96 14.60
N ASN A 66 -2.00 8.60 15.55
CA ASN A 66 -1.37 9.90 15.39
C ASN A 66 -0.51 9.88 14.13
N ASN A 67 -0.99 10.46 13.01
CA ASN A 67 -0.38 10.62 11.67
C ASN A 67 0.43 9.46 11.06
N ALA A 68 0.63 8.33 11.75
CA ALA A 68 1.49 7.24 11.36
C ALA A 68 0.64 6.12 10.74
N SER A 69 0.98 5.74 9.51
CA SER A 69 0.31 4.66 8.80
C SER A 69 0.76 3.29 9.34
N GLY A 70 -0.12 2.29 9.29
CA GLY A 70 0.23 0.90 9.63
C GLY A 70 1.42 0.36 8.82
N PHE A 71 1.68 0.91 7.63
CA PHE A 71 2.89 0.62 6.85
C PHE A 71 4.17 0.94 7.64
N MET A 72 4.31 2.15 8.19
CA MET A 72 5.54 2.53 8.91
C MET A 72 5.71 1.78 10.25
N LEU A 73 4.62 1.26 10.80
CA LEU A 73 4.61 0.62 12.12
C LEU A 73 4.73 -0.90 12.05
N PHE A 74 4.18 -1.52 10.99
CA PHE A 74 3.98 -2.96 10.89
C PHE A 74 4.37 -3.55 9.54
N ALA A 75 5.16 -2.83 8.73
CA ALA A 75 5.66 -3.34 7.45
C ALA A 75 6.38 -4.69 7.59
N LEU A 76 6.40 -5.43 6.49
CA LEU A 76 6.86 -6.83 6.44
C LEU A 76 8.33 -6.99 6.82
N SER A 77 9.14 -6.04 6.39
CA SER A 77 10.57 -5.97 6.64
C SER A 77 10.95 -4.49 6.62
N THR A 78 11.09 -3.90 7.79
CA THR A 78 11.61 -2.53 7.88
C THR A 78 12.68 -2.50 8.94
N ASP A 79 13.83 -2.09 8.48
CA ASP A 79 15.10 -2.14 9.16
C ASP A 79 15.84 -0.88 8.74
N PHE A 80 16.39 -0.16 9.72
CA PHE A 80 17.04 1.12 9.47
C PHE A 80 18.56 0.97 9.50
N MET A 81 19.22 1.60 8.53
CA MET A 81 20.67 1.75 8.49
C MET A 81 21.02 3.23 8.60
N LYS A 82 22.15 3.53 9.27
CA LYS A 82 22.68 4.89 9.40
C LYS A 82 23.67 5.26 8.29
N ASP A 83 24.26 4.25 7.64
CA ASP A 83 25.21 4.42 6.54
C ASP A 83 24.52 4.33 5.18
N MET A 84 25.05 5.06 4.19
CA MET A 84 24.52 5.08 2.82
C MET A 84 24.99 3.85 2.04
N TYR A 85 24.03 3.03 1.59
CA TYR A 85 24.26 1.89 0.71
C TYR A 85 23.47 2.06 -0.59
N PRO A 86 24.04 1.64 -1.74
CA PRO A 86 23.32 1.68 -3.01
C PRO A 86 22.30 0.55 -3.06
N VAL A 87 21.06 0.83 -2.65
CA VAL A 87 19.93 -0.10 -2.76
C VAL A 87 19.06 0.32 -3.93
N MET A 88 18.74 -0.63 -4.81
CA MET A 88 17.81 -0.43 -5.91
C MET A 88 16.41 -0.86 -5.50
N SER A 89 15.43 0.03 -5.66
CA SER A 89 14.03 -0.22 -5.32
C SER A 89 13.11 0.34 -6.40
N MET A 90 11.91 -0.22 -6.53
CA MET A 90 10.93 0.22 -7.53
C MET A 90 10.19 1.50 -7.13
N THR A 91 10.16 1.80 -5.84
CA THR A 91 9.51 2.97 -5.24
C THR A 91 10.22 3.31 -3.94
N LYS A 92 9.95 4.50 -3.42
CA LYS A 92 10.42 4.93 -2.10
C LYS A 92 9.48 5.97 -1.52
N ILE A 93 9.51 6.13 -0.20
CA ILE A 93 8.89 7.26 0.48
C ILE A 93 9.97 8.31 0.69
N SER A 94 9.90 9.41 -0.03
CA SER A 94 10.80 10.54 0.16
C SER A 94 10.38 11.37 1.39
N PRO A 95 11.29 11.83 2.25
CA PRO A 95 12.75 11.59 2.26
C PRO A 95 13.17 10.40 3.14
N CYS A 96 12.23 9.53 3.57
CA CYS A 96 12.49 8.43 4.50
C CYS A 96 13.48 7.38 3.98
N PHE A 97 13.51 7.15 2.66
CA PHE A 97 14.33 6.14 2.01
C PHE A 97 15.24 6.77 0.96
N ALA A 98 16.51 6.35 0.94
CA ALA A 98 17.55 6.87 0.06
C ALA A 98 17.75 6.04 -1.22
N ASP A 99 16.90 5.04 -1.44
CA ASP A 99 16.99 4.08 -2.54
C ASP A 99 17.09 4.76 -3.92
N ILE A 100 17.88 4.12 -4.78
CA ILE A 100 17.98 4.44 -6.21
C ILE A 100 16.78 3.80 -6.88
N LEU A 101 15.91 4.62 -7.47
CA LEU A 101 14.70 4.13 -8.11
C LEU A 101 15.02 3.47 -9.45
N VAL A 102 14.56 2.24 -9.61
CA VAL A 102 14.57 1.51 -10.88
C VAL A 102 13.14 1.26 -11.35
N PRO A 103 12.88 1.18 -12.67
CA PRO A 103 11.53 0.90 -13.16
C PRO A 103 10.97 -0.42 -12.64
N SER A 104 9.70 -0.44 -12.26
CA SER A 104 9.03 -1.65 -11.80
C SER A 104 8.81 -2.67 -12.91
N GLU A 105 8.94 -3.96 -12.60
CA GLU A 105 8.51 -5.07 -13.44
C GLU A 105 7.02 -5.03 -13.80
N PHE A 106 6.16 -4.44 -12.97
CA PHE A 106 4.73 -4.29 -13.29
C PHE A 106 4.51 -3.43 -14.55
N TYR A 107 5.48 -2.62 -14.96
CA TYR A 107 5.36 -1.79 -16.15
C TYR A 107 5.68 -2.54 -17.45
N TYR A 108 6.38 -3.67 -17.37
CA TYR A 108 6.86 -4.43 -18.53
C TYR A 108 6.30 -5.84 -18.63
N THR A 109 5.64 -6.32 -17.57
CA THR A 109 5.01 -7.65 -17.57
C THR A 109 3.66 -7.59 -18.26
N ASP A 110 3.25 -8.69 -18.92
CA ASP A 110 1.85 -8.89 -19.36
C ASP A 110 0.93 -9.29 -18.20
N SER A 111 1.31 -8.89 -16.98
CA SER A 111 0.50 -9.19 -15.82
C SER A 111 -0.82 -8.45 -15.93
N CYS A 112 -1.84 -9.01 -15.31
CA CYS A 112 -3.13 -8.38 -15.23
C CYS A 112 -3.12 -7.10 -14.34
N TRP A 113 -1.97 -6.76 -13.74
CA TRP A 113 -1.73 -5.51 -13.02
C TRP A 113 -1.03 -4.46 -13.87
N ALA A 114 -0.59 -4.84 -15.07
CA ALA A 114 0.20 -3.99 -15.93
C ALA A 114 -0.64 -2.84 -16.51
N PRO A 115 0.00 -1.71 -16.84
CA PRO A 115 -0.70 -0.54 -17.39
C PRO A 115 -1.34 -0.83 -18.75
N LEU A 116 -0.82 -1.82 -19.48
CA LEU A 116 -1.31 -2.23 -20.79
C LEU A 116 -2.54 -3.14 -20.72
N TYR A 117 -2.88 -3.65 -19.54
CA TYR A 117 -4.05 -4.48 -19.35
C TYR A 117 -5.31 -3.61 -19.29
N GLY A 118 -5.78 -3.19 -20.46
CA GLY A 118 -7.03 -2.45 -20.63
C GLY A 118 -8.24 -3.38 -20.56
N TYR A 119 -9.32 -2.89 -19.96
CA TYR A 119 -10.63 -3.51 -20.09
C TYR A 119 -11.51 -2.61 -20.96
N ALA A 120 -12.52 -3.20 -21.60
CA ALA A 120 -13.47 -2.44 -22.41
C ALA A 120 -14.24 -1.42 -21.53
N ASN A 121 -13.94 -0.13 -21.69
CA ASN A 121 -14.70 0.95 -21.07
C ASN A 121 -15.89 1.33 -21.96
N ASN A 122 -17.00 0.63 -21.76
CA ASN A 122 -18.21 0.83 -22.56
C ASN A 122 -19.19 1.86 -21.93
N ILE A 123 -18.75 2.59 -20.90
CA ILE A 123 -19.60 3.52 -20.13
C ILE A 123 -19.07 4.94 -20.32
N THR A 124 -19.88 5.80 -20.93
CA THR A 124 -19.60 7.24 -21.05
C THR A 124 -19.57 7.90 -19.68
N TRP A 125 -18.82 9.00 -19.55
CA TRP A 125 -18.65 9.72 -18.29
C TRP A 125 -19.98 10.05 -17.59
N ASP A 126 -20.95 10.58 -18.34
CA ASP A 126 -22.26 11.00 -17.81
C ASP A 126 -23.09 9.83 -17.25
N ASN A 127 -22.79 8.60 -17.67
CA ASN A 127 -23.45 7.39 -17.20
C ASN A 127 -22.70 6.69 -16.05
N LYS A 128 -21.56 7.23 -15.59
CA LYS A 128 -20.82 6.69 -14.45
C LYS A 128 -21.40 7.20 -13.13
N GLU A 129 -21.41 6.35 -12.11
CA GLU A 129 -21.79 6.72 -10.76
C GLU A 129 -20.78 7.71 -10.15
N GLU A 130 -21.29 8.74 -9.47
CA GLU A 130 -20.50 9.75 -8.75
C GLU A 130 -19.99 9.21 -7.41
N LYS A 131 -19.35 8.06 -7.44
CA LYS A 131 -18.82 7.39 -6.25
C LYS A 131 -17.34 7.09 -6.40
N LEU A 132 -16.65 7.13 -5.27
CA LEU A 132 -15.30 6.59 -5.14
C LEU A 132 -15.35 5.07 -5.11
N TYR A 133 -14.66 4.44 -6.06
CA TYR A 133 -14.54 2.99 -6.13
C TYR A 133 -13.17 2.51 -5.64
N TRP A 134 -13.19 1.44 -4.85
CA TRP A 134 -11.98 0.71 -4.46
C TRP A 134 -12.28 -0.77 -4.19
N ARG A 135 -11.36 -1.62 -4.65
CA ARG A 135 -11.25 -3.03 -4.28
C ARG A 135 -9.79 -3.35 -3.99
N GLY A 136 -9.52 -4.08 -2.93
CA GLY A 136 -8.18 -4.51 -2.61
C GLY A 136 -8.12 -5.55 -1.51
N MET A 137 -6.93 -6.10 -1.32
CA MET A 137 -6.62 -7.09 -0.31
C MET A 137 -6.00 -6.43 0.93
N THR A 138 -6.03 -7.11 2.07
CA THR A 138 -5.34 -6.68 3.30
C THR A 138 -3.81 -6.88 3.22
N SER A 139 -3.14 -6.20 2.28
CA SER A 139 -1.68 -6.27 2.04
C SER A 139 -0.98 -5.00 2.52
N GLY A 140 0.11 -5.10 3.26
CA GLY A 140 0.93 -3.94 3.65
C GLY A 140 1.57 -4.00 5.02
N GLY A 141 1.41 -5.13 5.72
CA GLY A 141 2.05 -5.38 7.00
C GLY A 141 1.48 -6.58 7.73
N TRP A 142 2.16 -7.00 8.80
CA TRP A 142 1.74 -8.11 9.64
C TRP A 142 0.54 -7.72 10.51
N VAL A 143 -0.50 -8.54 10.47
CA VAL A 143 -1.68 -8.42 11.32
C VAL A 143 -1.52 -9.31 12.54
N TYR A 144 -1.71 -8.74 13.73
CA TYR A 144 -1.72 -9.45 15.02
C TYR A 144 -2.52 -8.66 16.07
N GLY A 145 -3.29 -9.38 16.89
CA GLY A 145 -4.21 -8.75 17.84
C GLY A 145 -5.12 -7.73 17.15
N GLU A 146 -5.23 -6.53 17.73
CA GLU A 146 -6.07 -5.44 17.21
C GLU A 146 -5.29 -4.42 16.37
N ASN A 147 -4.07 -4.72 15.89
CA ASN A 147 -3.29 -3.73 15.15
C ASN A 147 -3.91 -3.35 13.78
N TYR A 148 -4.85 -4.17 13.28
CA TYR A 148 -5.42 -4.01 11.95
C TYR A 148 -6.13 -2.66 11.73
N HIS A 149 -6.69 -2.06 12.80
CA HIS A 149 -7.28 -0.72 12.76
C HIS A 149 -6.32 0.37 12.30
N SER A 150 -5.01 0.13 12.37
CA SER A 150 -3.97 1.09 11.97
C SER A 150 -3.70 1.07 10.46
N PHE A 151 -4.10 0.02 9.73
CA PHE A 151 -3.86 -0.05 8.29
C PHE A 151 -4.86 0.78 7.50
N LEU A 152 -4.35 1.36 6.41
CA LEU A 152 -5.07 2.30 5.57
C LEU A 152 -6.36 1.71 4.99
N TRP A 153 -6.36 0.42 4.64
CA TRP A 153 -7.50 -0.25 4.02
C TRP A 153 -8.69 -0.39 4.98
N PHE A 154 -8.45 -0.78 6.24
CA PHE A 154 -9.52 -0.87 7.25
C PHE A 154 -10.08 0.51 7.58
N ARG A 155 -9.20 1.52 7.73
CA ARG A 155 -9.60 2.92 7.91
C ARG A 155 -10.45 3.41 6.75
N LEU A 156 -10.04 3.13 5.51
CA LEU A 156 -10.77 3.49 4.30
C LEU A 156 -12.17 2.85 4.28
N ILE A 157 -12.29 1.55 4.58
CA ILE A 157 -13.60 0.89 4.65
C ILE A 157 -14.46 1.50 5.77
N ASN A 158 -13.88 1.83 6.93
CA ASN A 158 -14.61 2.45 8.03
C ASN A 158 -15.13 3.86 7.69
N ILE A 159 -14.37 4.64 6.92
CA ILE A 159 -14.84 5.91 6.35
C ILE A 159 -15.97 5.64 5.35
N GLY A 160 -15.77 4.74 4.38
CA GLY A 160 -16.78 4.41 3.38
C GLY A 160 -18.10 3.91 3.96
N ARG A 161 -18.07 3.15 5.07
CA ARG A 161 -19.26 2.70 5.79
C ARG A 161 -20.13 3.85 6.31
N LYS A 162 -19.52 4.98 6.67
CA LYS A 162 -20.20 6.19 7.13
C LYS A 162 -20.65 7.09 5.97
N HIS A 163 -20.07 6.92 4.77
CA HIS A 163 -20.30 7.76 3.59
C HIS A 163 -20.67 6.93 2.34
N LYS A 164 -21.59 5.96 2.48
CA LYS A 164 -21.98 5.02 1.42
C LYS A 164 -22.57 5.69 0.17
N ASN A 165 -23.12 6.88 0.31
CA ASN A 165 -23.61 7.69 -0.81
C ASN A 165 -22.47 8.19 -1.71
N LEU A 166 -21.28 8.42 -1.15
CA LEU A 166 -20.11 8.92 -1.88
C LEU A 166 -19.15 7.82 -2.32
N MET A 167 -19.25 6.61 -1.78
CA MET A 167 -18.20 5.60 -1.95
C MET A 167 -18.75 4.17 -2.07
N ASN A 168 -18.15 3.39 -2.96
CA ASN A 168 -18.35 1.95 -3.15
C ASN A 168 -17.02 1.23 -2.90
N LEU A 169 -16.75 0.91 -1.64
CA LEU A 169 -15.47 0.33 -1.19
C LEU A 169 -15.70 -1.07 -0.62
N LYS A 170 -14.80 -2.00 -0.95
CA LYS A 170 -14.84 -3.36 -0.40
C LYS A 170 -13.45 -3.98 -0.34
N LEU A 171 -13.16 -4.69 0.75
CA LEU A 171 -12.03 -5.61 0.82
C LEU A 171 -12.37 -6.88 0.04
N SER A 172 -11.63 -7.13 -1.04
CA SER A 172 -11.84 -8.26 -1.94
C SER A 172 -11.27 -9.58 -1.42
N SER A 173 -10.28 -9.52 -0.54
CA SER A 173 -9.65 -10.69 0.05
C SER A 173 -8.85 -10.33 1.31
N PHE A 174 -8.59 -11.34 2.13
CA PHE A 174 -7.74 -11.25 3.31
C PHE A 174 -6.42 -11.97 3.03
N HIS A 175 -5.29 -11.30 3.25
CA HIS A 175 -3.96 -11.87 3.01
C HIS A 175 -3.54 -12.78 4.17
N SER A 176 -3.91 -14.07 4.09
CA SER A 176 -3.59 -15.05 5.14
C SER A 176 -2.11 -15.15 5.48
N GLY A 177 -1.22 -14.99 4.49
CA GLY A 177 0.23 -15.01 4.71
C GLY A 177 0.79 -13.86 5.56
N LEU A 178 0.00 -12.81 5.83
CA LEU A 178 0.39 -11.69 6.70
C LEU A 178 -0.32 -11.73 8.06
N CYS A 179 -1.03 -12.82 8.36
CA CYS A 179 -1.64 -13.04 9.66
C CYS A 179 -0.66 -13.79 10.55
N SER A 180 -0.31 -13.21 11.71
CA SER A 180 0.44 -13.95 12.73
C SER A 180 -0.41 -15.05 13.37
N GLU A 181 0.22 -15.89 14.20
CA GLU A 181 -0.53 -16.71 15.15
C GLU A 181 -1.50 -15.82 15.94
N ASN A 182 -2.77 -16.25 16.01
CA ASN A 182 -3.86 -15.57 16.70
C ASN A 182 -4.20 -14.15 16.20
N CYS A 183 -4.01 -13.84 14.92
CA CYS A 183 -4.39 -12.52 14.38
C CYS A 183 -5.93 -12.27 14.30
N GLY A 184 -6.77 -13.25 14.66
CA GLY A 184 -8.22 -13.10 14.58
C GLY A 184 -8.79 -13.07 13.16
N ALA A 185 -8.15 -13.73 12.18
CA ALA A 185 -8.51 -13.64 10.77
C ALA A 185 -10.00 -13.87 10.47
N ASP A 186 -10.64 -14.84 11.11
CA ASP A 186 -12.05 -15.16 10.84
C ASP A 186 -12.99 -14.07 11.39
N PHE A 187 -12.67 -13.51 12.56
CA PHE A 187 -13.37 -12.34 13.10
C PHE A 187 -13.23 -11.14 12.14
N ILE A 188 -12.02 -10.82 11.71
CA ILE A 188 -11.77 -9.69 10.79
C ILE A 188 -12.52 -9.89 9.47
N LYS A 189 -12.47 -11.10 8.88
CA LYS A 189 -13.20 -11.40 7.64
C LYS A 189 -14.70 -11.22 7.82
N GLN A 190 -15.26 -11.68 8.95
CA GLN A 190 -16.68 -11.50 9.26
C GLN A 190 -17.02 -10.02 9.45
N GLU A 191 -16.26 -9.31 10.27
CA GLU A 191 -16.45 -7.89 10.58
C GLU A 191 -16.44 -7.05 9.30
N TYR A 192 -15.49 -7.28 8.39
CA TYR A 192 -15.32 -6.53 7.14
C TYR A 192 -16.02 -7.13 5.93
N SER A 193 -16.79 -8.21 6.13
CA SER A 193 -17.52 -8.92 5.06
C SER A 193 -16.61 -9.30 3.89
N ILE A 194 -15.41 -9.79 4.19
CA ILE A 194 -14.41 -10.19 3.22
C ILE A 194 -14.81 -11.55 2.65
N THR A 195 -15.18 -11.58 1.38
CA THR A 195 -15.60 -12.80 0.66
C THR A 195 -14.47 -13.30 -0.24
N THR A 196 -14.54 -14.56 -0.68
CA THR A 196 -13.58 -15.11 -1.66
C THR A 196 -13.89 -14.72 -3.11
N SER A 197 -15.06 -14.15 -3.38
CA SER A 197 -15.43 -13.68 -4.72
C SER A 197 -14.77 -12.33 -5.04
N SER A 198 -13.90 -12.34 -6.04
CA SER A 198 -13.37 -11.11 -6.64
C SER A 198 -14.47 -10.41 -7.42
N SER A 199 -14.54 -9.08 -7.30
CA SER A 199 -15.27 -8.25 -8.26
C SER A 199 -14.66 -8.41 -9.66
N PRO A 200 -15.47 -8.42 -10.73
CA PRO A 200 -14.97 -8.21 -12.08
C PRO A 200 -14.21 -6.88 -12.15
N ARG A 201 -13.10 -6.85 -12.86
CA ARG A 201 -12.21 -5.67 -12.85
C ARG A 201 -12.78 -4.52 -13.65
N GLU A 202 -13.68 -4.82 -14.58
CA GLU A 202 -14.47 -3.88 -15.37
C GLU A 202 -15.41 -3.04 -14.52
N GLU A 203 -15.75 -3.51 -13.30
CA GLU A 203 -16.62 -2.78 -12.38
C GLU A 203 -16.07 -1.39 -12.03
N VAL A 204 -14.74 -1.22 -12.11
CA VAL A 204 -14.04 0.06 -11.94
C VAL A 204 -14.59 1.16 -12.86
N TYR A 205 -14.99 0.81 -14.10
CA TYR A 205 -15.49 1.76 -15.10
C TYR A 205 -16.92 2.24 -14.85
N LYS A 206 -17.62 1.66 -13.87
CA LYS A 206 -18.95 2.13 -13.46
C LYS A 206 -18.91 3.38 -12.60
N SER A 207 -17.75 3.74 -12.06
CA SER A 207 -17.58 4.86 -11.14
C SER A 207 -16.73 5.96 -11.76
N LYS A 208 -17.03 7.23 -11.47
CA LYS A 208 -16.25 8.39 -11.93
C LYS A 208 -14.90 8.50 -11.22
N TYR A 209 -14.85 8.11 -9.95
CA TYR A 209 -13.69 8.34 -9.08
C TYR A 209 -13.09 7.01 -8.60
N LEU A 210 -11.76 6.92 -8.59
CA LEU A 210 -11.01 5.77 -8.11
C LEU A 210 -10.09 6.16 -6.98
N PHE A 211 -9.94 5.29 -5.98
CA PHE A 211 -8.82 5.43 -5.06
C PHE A 211 -7.73 4.43 -5.41
N ASP A 212 -6.48 4.89 -5.48
CA ASP A 212 -5.33 4.00 -5.49
C ASP A 212 -4.68 3.99 -4.11
N VAL A 213 -4.60 2.79 -3.53
CA VAL A 213 -4.05 2.56 -2.19
C VAL A 213 -2.89 1.59 -2.32
N ASP A 214 -1.74 1.98 -1.79
CA ASP A 214 -0.54 1.17 -1.81
C ASP A 214 -0.64 -0.03 -0.84
N GLY A 215 0.01 -1.12 -1.23
CA GLY A 215 0.07 -2.36 -0.46
C GLY A 215 1.34 -2.45 0.40
N ASN A 216 2.13 -3.51 0.20
CA ASN A 216 3.43 -3.71 0.86
C ASN A 216 4.50 -2.68 0.45
N SER A 217 4.28 -1.93 -0.63
CA SER A 217 5.25 -0.95 -1.13
C SER A 217 4.51 0.09 -1.97
N PHE A 218 4.17 -0.24 -3.22
CA PHE A 218 3.34 0.58 -4.11
C PHE A 218 2.26 -0.27 -4.78
N SER A 219 1.26 0.39 -5.35
CA SER A 219 0.26 -0.23 -6.21
C SER A 219 0.76 -0.35 -7.66
N GLY A 220 1.07 -1.57 -8.10
CA GLY A 220 1.42 -1.85 -9.51
C GLY A 220 0.32 -1.45 -10.51
N ARG A 221 -0.93 -1.32 -10.04
CA ARG A 221 -2.08 -0.90 -10.86
C ARG A 221 -2.08 0.58 -11.21
N TYR A 222 -1.33 1.41 -10.48
CA TYR A 222 -1.54 2.86 -10.48
C TYR A 222 -1.51 3.48 -11.89
N LEU A 223 -0.51 3.13 -12.70
CA LEU A 223 -0.43 3.60 -14.08
C LEU A 223 -1.58 3.10 -14.97
N GLY A 224 -2.06 1.86 -14.75
CA GLY A 224 -3.26 1.36 -15.43
C GLY A 224 -4.53 2.11 -15.03
N LEU A 225 -4.64 2.53 -13.76
CA LEU A 225 -5.75 3.34 -13.28
C LEU A 225 -5.70 4.76 -13.87
N LEU A 226 -4.54 5.38 -13.98
CA LEU A 226 -4.40 6.68 -14.66
C LEU A 226 -4.81 6.60 -16.14
N ARG A 227 -4.48 5.49 -16.82
CA ARG A 227 -4.89 5.24 -18.20
C ARG A 227 -6.37 4.90 -18.38
N SER A 228 -7.11 4.67 -17.30
CA SER A 228 -8.52 4.28 -17.39
C SER A 228 -9.44 5.42 -17.83
N GLY A 229 -8.94 6.67 -17.81
CA GLY A 229 -9.75 7.86 -18.00
C GLY A 229 -10.78 7.98 -16.89
N LEU A 230 -10.37 7.77 -15.64
CA LEU A 230 -11.17 7.97 -14.44
C LEU A 230 -10.37 8.87 -13.50
N LEU A 231 -11.06 9.63 -12.64
CA LEU A 231 -10.36 10.54 -11.75
C LEU A 231 -9.75 9.76 -10.57
N VAL A 232 -8.43 9.68 -10.54
CA VAL A 232 -7.70 8.89 -9.54
C VAL A 232 -7.35 9.76 -8.33
N PHE A 233 -7.66 9.24 -7.14
CA PHE A 233 -7.20 9.73 -5.85
C PHE A 233 -5.95 8.94 -5.45
N LYS A 234 -4.96 9.59 -4.84
CA LYS A 234 -3.75 8.92 -4.31
C LYS A 234 -3.11 9.73 -3.20
N TYR A 235 -2.44 9.04 -2.27
CA TYR A 235 -1.66 9.73 -1.23
C TYR A 235 -0.52 10.56 -1.81
N PHE A 236 0.40 9.92 -2.52
CA PHE A 236 1.65 10.55 -2.94
C PHE A 236 2.22 9.89 -4.20
N ASN A 237 2.86 10.69 -5.05
CA ASN A 237 3.73 10.22 -6.13
C ASN A 237 4.79 11.28 -6.44
N ASP A 238 6.07 10.90 -6.50
CA ASP A 238 7.19 11.82 -6.76
C ASP A 238 7.24 12.36 -8.20
N TRP A 239 6.61 11.67 -9.15
CA TRP A 239 6.75 11.95 -10.59
C TRP A 239 5.55 12.64 -11.20
N LEU A 240 4.40 12.64 -10.50
CA LEU A 240 3.16 13.20 -10.98
C LEU A 240 2.77 14.43 -10.17
N ARG A 241 2.18 15.40 -10.88
CA ARG A 241 1.74 16.66 -10.27
C ARG A 241 0.33 16.51 -9.68
N PRO A 242 0.14 16.80 -8.38
CA PRO A 242 -1.18 16.79 -7.74
C PRO A 242 -2.09 17.83 -8.38
N PHE A 243 -3.39 17.52 -8.48
CA PHE A 243 -4.42 18.33 -9.17
C PHE A 243 -4.18 18.56 -10.66
N GLU A 244 -3.19 17.89 -11.26
CA GLU A 244 -3.02 17.85 -12.72
C GLU A 244 -3.17 16.44 -13.27
N HIS A 245 -2.73 15.42 -12.52
CA HIS A 245 -2.83 14.02 -12.93
C HIS A 245 -3.62 13.15 -11.96
N TYR A 246 -3.83 13.63 -10.73
CA TYR A 246 -4.55 12.91 -9.68
C TYR A 246 -5.01 13.87 -8.58
N ILE A 247 -6.01 13.46 -7.80
CA ILE A 247 -6.43 14.16 -6.58
C ILE A 247 -5.57 13.66 -5.41
N PRO A 248 -4.70 14.50 -4.80
CA PRO A 248 -3.92 14.07 -3.66
C PRO A 248 -4.84 13.79 -2.47
N VAL A 249 -4.49 12.89 -1.56
CA VAL A 249 -5.21 12.62 -0.31
C VAL A 249 -4.18 12.56 0.82
N LEU A 250 -4.48 13.03 2.02
CA LEU A 250 -3.56 12.89 3.14
C LEU A 250 -3.38 11.40 3.52
N PRO A 251 -2.21 11.01 4.06
CA PRO A 251 -1.92 9.59 4.37
C PRO A 251 -2.82 9.03 5.47
N ASP A 252 -3.44 9.90 6.27
CA ASP A 252 -4.39 9.56 7.32
C ASP A 252 -5.86 9.57 6.84
N LEU A 253 -6.11 9.89 5.56
CA LEU A 253 -7.42 10.02 4.92
C LEU A 253 -8.32 11.14 5.50
N SER A 254 -7.78 12.03 6.32
CA SER A 254 -8.56 13.06 7.03
C SER A 254 -9.27 14.04 6.09
N ASP A 255 -8.75 14.23 4.88
CA ASP A 255 -9.28 15.13 3.86
C ASP A 255 -10.01 14.42 2.71
N LEU A 256 -10.12 13.08 2.75
CA LEU A 256 -10.70 12.28 1.68
C LEU A 256 -12.15 12.67 1.38
N VAL A 257 -12.98 12.76 2.41
CA VAL A 257 -14.42 13.08 2.27
C VAL A 257 -14.60 14.48 1.70
N LYS A 258 -13.88 15.47 2.24
CA LYS A 258 -13.94 16.86 1.77
C LYS A 258 -13.52 16.98 0.30
N LYS A 259 -12.49 16.24 -0.13
CA LYS A 259 -12.05 16.21 -1.53
C LYS A 259 -13.06 15.52 -2.43
N LEU A 260 -13.74 14.48 -1.96
CA LEU A 260 -14.82 13.85 -2.70
C LEU A 260 -16.03 14.78 -2.89
N GLU A 261 -16.44 15.47 -1.84
CA GLU A 261 -17.51 16.48 -1.93
C GLU A 261 -17.11 17.61 -2.90
N TRP A 262 -15.84 18.01 -2.89
CA TRP A 262 -15.33 19.02 -3.81
C TRP A 262 -15.39 18.57 -5.27
N VAL A 263 -14.95 17.35 -5.61
CA VAL A 263 -15.00 16.87 -7.02
C VAL A 263 -16.43 16.69 -7.52
N VAL A 264 -17.36 16.31 -6.65
CA VAL A 264 -18.79 16.23 -6.99
C VAL A 264 -19.36 17.62 -7.26
N ALA A 265 -18.98 18.62 -6.45
CA ALA A 265 -19.46 19.99 -6.62
C ALA A 265 -18.78 20.76 -7.77
N HIS A 266 -17.61 20.32 -8.24
CA HIS A 266 -16.79 21.01 -9.25
C HIS A 266 -16.41 20.08 -10.40
N GLU A 267 -17.41 19.43 -10.99
CA GLU A 267 -17.21 18.39 -12.00
C GLU A 267 -16.29 18.81 -13.16
N ASP A 268 -16.47 20.01 -13.72
CA ASP A 268 -15.64 20.50 -14.83
C ASP A 268 -14.16 20.63 -14.44
N GLN A 269 -13.88 21.11 -13.22
CA GLN A 269 -12.51 21.23 -12.71
C GLN A 269 -11.92 19.86 -12.43
N ALA A 270 -12.72 18.97 -11.83
CA ALA A 270 -12.32 17.60 -11.55
C ALA A 270 -12.00 16.82 -12.85
N ARG A 271 -12.77 17.07 -13.91
CA ARG A 271 -12.56 16.49 -15.24
C ARG A 271 -11.30 17.00 -15.93
N ALA A 272 -10.84 18.22 -15.63
CA ALA A 272 -9.57 18.72 -16.18
C ALA A 272 -8.34 18.01 -15.61
N VAL A 273 -8.47 17.30 -14.49
CA VAL A 273 -7.41 16.50 -13.84
C VAL A 273 -7.34 15.06 -14.39
N GLN A 274 -8.42 14.60 -15.05
CA GLN A 274 -8.57 13.26 -15.65
C GLN A 274 -7.73 13.14 -16.93
#